data_AF-A0A529JX14-F1
#
_entry.id   AF-A0A529JX14-F1
#
_cell.length_a   1.000
_cell.length_b   1.000
_cell.length_c   1.000
_cell.angle_alpha   90.00
_cell.angle_beta   90.00
_cell.angle_gamma   90.00
#
_symmetry.space_group_name_H-M   'P 1'
#
loop_
_entity.id
_entity.type
_entity.pdbx_description
1 polymer ?
#
loop_
_entity_poly.entity_id
_entity_poly.type
_entity_poly.pdbx_seq_one_letter_code
_entity_poly.pdbx_strand_id
1 'polypeptide(L)' 'MSINPKTPNSTAKNPLSALKSHLHAACAATALLLATGSFAQAADLNALIWCDHADPALLQPFEEANDVNVNVK' A
#
# COMPACT_ATOMS: atom_id res chain seq x y z
N MET A 1 -36.96 -30.71 -49.11
CA MET A 1 -35.99 -30.85 -48.00
C MET A 1 -35.17 -29.55 -47.96
N SER A 2 -35.48 -28.61 -47.06
CA SER A 2 -34.74 -27.34 -46.92
C SER A 2 -33.91 -27.42 -45.64
N ILE A 3 -32.59 -27.45 -45.77
CA ILE A 3 -31.68 -27.43 -44.61
C ILE A 3 -31.19 -26.00 -44.39
N ASN A 4 -31.60 -25.42 -43.27
CA ASN A 4 -31.12 -24.13 -42.79
C ASN A 4 -29.92 -24.39 -41.86
N PRO A 5 -28.71 -23.89 -42.14
CA PRO A 5 -27.60 -24.08 -41.23
C PRO A 5 -27.72 -23.06 -40.09
N LYS A 6 -27.95 -23.55 -38.87
CA LYS A 6 -27.81 -22.76 -37.64
C LYS A 6 -26.31 -22.58 -37.37
N THR A 7 -25.82 -21.35 -37.50
CA THR A 7 -24.45 -20.99 -37.11
C THR A 7 -24.32 -21.06 -35.57
N PRO A 8 -23.27 -21.70 -35.04
CA PRO A 8 -22.97 -21.62 -33.62
C PRO A 8 -22.23 -20.31 -33.32
N ASN A 9 -22.80 -19.50 -32.43
CA ASN A 9 -22.15 -18.31 -31.89
C ASN A 9 -20.96 -18.74 -31.04
N SER A 10 -19.78 -18.77 -31.64
CA SER A 10 -18.50 -18.91 -30.92
C SER A 10 -17.96 -17.51 -30.65
N THR A 11 -18.36 -16.92 -29.53
CA THR A 11 -17.70 -15.73 -28.97
C THR A 11 -16.33 -16.14 -28.42
N ALA A 12 -15.38 -16.34 -29.33
CA ALA A 12 -13.96 -16.45 -28.99
C ALA A 12 -13.50 -15.09 -28.47
N LYS A 13 -13.30 -14.98 -27.16
CA LYS A 13 -12.77 -13.75 -26.55
C LYS A 13 -11.33 -13.55 -27.03
N ASN A 14 -11.06 -12.39 -27.60
CA ASN A 14 -9.79 -12.07 -28.25
C ASN A 14 -8.65 -12.05 -27.21
N PRO A 15 -7.51 -12.73 -27.43
CA PRO A 15 -6.43 -12.80 -26.44
C PRO A 15 -5.83 -11.42 -26.12
N LEU A 16 -5.90 -10.50 -27.08
CA LEU A 16 -5.49 -9.10 -26.92
C LEU A 16 -6.39 -8.32 -25.95
N SER A 17 -7.67 -8.66 -25.83
CA SER A 17 -8.56 -8.00 -24.87
C SER A 17 -8.32 -8.49 -23.45
N ALA A 18 -7.99 -9.78 -23.30
CA ALA A 18 -7.57 -10.33 -22.01
C ALA A 18 -6.29 -9.64 -21.53
N LEU A 19 -5.27 -9.52 -22.40
CA LEU A 19 -4.01 -8.86 -22.06
C LEU A 19 -4.19 -7.40 -21.65
N LYS A 20 -5.00 -6.62 -22.37
CA LYS A 20 -5.33 -5.22 -22.00
C LYS A 20 -6.05 -5.11 -20.66
N SER A 21 -6.94 -6.06 -20.34
CA SER A 21 -7.65 -6.08 -19.06
C SER A 21 -6.71 -6.37 -17.90
N HIS A 22 -5.79 -7.34 -18.07
CA HIS A 22 -4.78 -7.66 -17.07
C HIS A 22 -3.79 -6.51 -16.84
N LEU A 23 -3.41 -5.79 -17.90
CA LEU A 23 -2.50 -4.64 -17.77
C LEU A 23 -3.15 -3.49 -16.97
N HIS A 24 -4.42 -3.20 -17.21
CA HIS A 24 -5.16 -2.20 -16.43
C HIS A 24 -5.35 -2.63 -14.97
N ALA A 25 -5.68 -3.90 -14.74
CA ALA A 25 -5.82 -4.44 -13.39
C ALA A 25 -4.49 -4.39 -12.60
N ALA A 26 -3.37 -4.71 -13.25
CA ALA A 26 -2.04 -4.63 -12.65
C ALA A 26 -1.68 -3.18 -12.29
N CYS A 27 -1.87 -2.22 -13.20
CA CYS A 27 -1.62 -0.81 -12.91
C CYS A 27 -2.48 -0.27 -11.76
N ALA A 28 -3.77 -0.63 -11.72
CA ALA A 28 -4.67 -0.21 -10.63
C ALA A 28 -4.24 -0.79 -9.28
N ALA A 29 -3.82 -2.06 -9.24
CA ALA A 29 -3.32 -2.70 -8.03
C ALA A 29 -2.03 -2.04 -7.52
N THR A 30 -1.08 -1.75 -8.41
CA THR A 30 0.15 -1.05 -8.05
C THR A 30 -0.12 0.36 -7.53
N ALA A 31 -1.04 1.11 -8.15
CA ALA A 31 -1.44 2.43 -7.67
C ALA A 31 -2.06 2.38 -6.26
N LEU A 32 -2.85 1.35 -5.94
CA LEU A 32 -3.44 1.18 -4.62
C LEU A 32 -2.38 0.83 -3.55
N LEU A 33 -1.41 -0.03 -3.88
CA LEU A 33 -0.28 -0.36 -3.00
C LEU A 33 0.61 0.86 -2.73
N LEU A 34 0.81 1.72 -3.72
CA LEU A 34 1.56 2.98 -3.56
C LEU A 34 0.77 4.02 -2.75
N ALA A 35 -0.56 4.03 -2.88
CA ALA A 35 -1.45 4.92 -2.12
C ALA A 35 -1.56 4.56 -0.63
N THR A 36 -1.21 3.33 -0.25
CA THR A 36 -1.05 2.93 1.16
C THR A 36 0.31 3.31 1.76
N GLY A 37 1.14 4.07 1.04
CA GLY A 37 2.43 4.55 1.51
C GLY A 37 2.30 5.33 2.83
N SER A 38 2.94 4.78 3.86
CA SER A 38 3.09 5.30 5.22
C SER A 38 1.93 6.15 5.73
N PHE A 39 0.91 5.50 6.27
CA PHE A 39 0.37 5.99 7.54
C PHE A 39 1.48 5.83 8.59
N ALA A 40 2.50 6.69 8.53
CA ALA A 40 3.49 6.81 9.57
C ALA A 40 2.74 7.39 10.78
N GLN A 41 2.18 6.51 11.58
CA GLN A 41 1.95 6.82 12.98
C GLN A 41 3.34 7.06 13.57
N ALA A 42 3.47 8.14 14.35
CA ALA A 42 4.68 8.38 15.10
C ALA A 42 5.05 7.10 15.85
N ALA A 43 6.25 6.57 15.59
CA ALA A 43 6.65 5.31 16.19
C ALA A 43 7.01 5.53 17.67
N ASP A 44 6.51 4.67 18.56
CA ASP A 44 6.88 4.73 19.98
C ASP A 44 8.27 4.11 20.20
N LEU A 45 9.20 4.92 20.73
CA LEU A 45 10.54 4.51 21.13
C LEU A 45 10.63 4.45 22.66
N ASN A 46 10.96 3.29 23.22
CA ASN A 46 11.12 3.13 24.67
C ASN A 46 12.59 3.22 25.07
N ALA A 47 12.92 4.08 26.04
CA ALA A 47 14.27 4.24 26.57
C ALA A 47 14.30 3.98 28.07
N LEU A 48 15.24 3.14 28.53
CA LEU A 48 15.54 2.97 29.95
C LEU A 48 16.69 3.92 30.29
N ILE A 49 16.42 4.93 31.11
CA ILE A 49 17.42 5.94 31.47
C ILE A 49 17.71 5.81 32.95
N TRP A 50 19.00 5.79 33.28
CA TRP A 50 19.42 5.74 34.66
C TRP A 50 19.26 7.13 35.30
N CYS A 51 18.68 7.18 36.50
CA CYS A 51 18.50 8.36 37.36
C CYS A 51 18.15 9.67 36.64
N ASP A 52 16.88 9.92 36.34
CA ASP A 52 16.29 11.22 35.95
C ASP A 52 17.16 12.18 35.09
N HIS A 53 17.93 11.63 34.15
CA HIS A 53 18.79 12.38 33.23
C HIS A 53 18.12 12.62 31.87
N ALA A 54 16.80 12.49 31.80
CA ALA A 54 16.03 12.79 30.61
C ALA A 54 15.60 14.26 30.61
N ASP A 55 16.27 15.09 29.83
CA ASP A 55 15.87 16.48 29.63
C ASP A 55 14.81 16.57 28.51
N PRO A 56 13.57 17.02 28.80
CA PRO A 56 12.53 17.20 27.79
C PRO A 56 12.95 18.13 26.64
N ALA A 57 13.80 19.12 26.92
CA ALA A 57 14.28 20.06 25.90
C ALA A 57 15.20 19.41 24.87
N LEU A 58 15.77 18.24 25.18
CA LEU A 58 16.57 17.45 24.24
C LEU A 58 15.75 16.37 23.53
N LEU A 59 14.68 15.87 24.17
CA LEU A 59 13.81 14.85 23.58
C LEU A 59 12.89 15.43 22.51
N GLN A 60 12.27 16.58 22.75
CA GLN A 60 11.32 17.17 21.81
C GLN A 60 11.92 17.42 20.41
N PRO A 61 13.13 18.01 20.27
CA PRO A 61 13.74 18.18 18.95
C PRO A 61 14.04 16.86 18.24
N PHE A 62 14.33 15.79 18.99
CA PHE A 62 14.56 14.46 18.42
C PHE A 62 13.26 13.82 17.94
N GLU A 63 12.19 13.92 18.72
CA GLU A 63 10.86 13.42 18.38
C GLU A 63 10.33 14.05 17.09
N GLU A 64 10.39 15.38 17.00
CA GLU A 64 9.94 16.13 15.82
C GLU A 64 10.77 15.81 14.57
N ALA A 65 12.09 15.65 14.72
CA ALA A 65 12.98 15.36 13.60
C ALA A 65 12.81 13.95 13.02
N ASN A 66 12.31 13.00 13.82
CA ASN A 66 12.22 11.59 13.43
C ASN A 66 10.79 11.05 13.34
N ASP A 67 9.78 11.88 13.65
CA ASP A 67 8.37 11.45 13.74
C ASP A 67 8.20 10.25 14.68
N VAL A 68 8.71 10.41 15.91
CA VAL A 68 8.68 9.38 16.98
C VAL A 68 8.27 9.99 18.31
N ASN A 69 7.83 9.15 19.25
CA ASN A 69 7.54 9.53 20.63
C ASN A 69 8.44 8.72 21.58
N VAL A 70 9.17 9.39 22.47
CA VAL A 70 10.12 8.74 23.37
C VAL A 70 9.51 8.53 24.75
N ASN A 71 9.19 7.26 25.06
CA ASN A 71 8.75 6.87 26.38
C ASN A 71 9.95 6.51 27.27
N VAL A 72 10.29 7.38 28.21
CA VAL A 72 11.33 7.14 29.23
C VAL A 72 10.77 6.32 30.40
N LYS A 73 11.51 5.29 30.85
CA LYS A 73 11.19 4.42 31.99
C LYS A 73 12.37 4.27 32.94
#